data_AF-A0A1B7MHF6-F1
#
_entry.id   AF-A0A1B7MHF6-F1
#
_cell.length_a   1.000
_cell.length_b   1.000
_cell.length_c   1.000
_cell.angle_alpha   90.00
_cell.angle_beta   90.00
_cell.angle_gamma   90.00
#
_symmetry.space_group_name_H-M   'P 1'
#
loop_
_entity.id
_entity.type
_entity.pdbx_description
1 polymer ?
#
loop_
_entity_poly.entity_id
_entity_poly.type
_entity_poly.pdbx_seq_one_letter_code
_entity_poly.pdbx_strand_id
1 'polypeptide(L)' 'QPGQADIEIEYISPQNDKFVLHDSKGFEPGEEDSAKIAKEFIQRRRRIEALGDRLHAVW' A
#
# COMPACT_ATOMS: atom_id res chain seq x y z
N GLN A 1 -22.02 -2.13 2.19
CA GLN A 1 -21.16 -0.99 1.80
C GLN A 1 -20.00 -1.59 1.02
N PRO A 2 -19.60 -1.03 -0.13
CA PRO A 2 -18.33 -1.42 -0.76
C PRO A 2 -17.22 -1.28 0.27
N GLY A 3 -16.25 -2.21 0.28
CA GLY A 3 -15.17 -2.21 1.25
C GLY A 3 -14.38 -0.91 1.19
N GLN A 4 -14.20 -0.25 2.32
CA GLN A 4 -13.27 0.88 2.43
C GLN A 4 -11.86 0.30 2.52
N ALA A 5 -11.03 0.57 1.51
CA ALA A 5 -9.59 0.29 1.52
C ALA A 5 -8.82 1.59 1.78
N ASP A 6 -7.73 1.48 2.53
CA ASP A 6 -6.80 2.57 2.83
C ASP A 6 -5.36 2.03 2.79
N ILE A 7 -4.59 2.54 1.82
CA ILE A 7 -3.22 2.08 1.53
C ILE A 7 -2.25 2.37 2.68
N GLU A 8 -2.59 3.27 3.61
CA GLU A 8 -1.78 3.54 4.79
C GLU A 8 -1.96 2.47 5.89
N ILE A 9 -3.00 1.64 5.82
CA ILE A 9 -3.21 0.54 6.77
C ILE A 9 -2.24 -0.60 6.44
N GLU A 10 -1.53 -1.05 7.48
CA GLU A 10 -0.59 -2.16 7.43
C GLU A 10 -1.22 -3.44 7.96
N TYR A 11 -1.24 -4.47 7.13
CA TYR A 11 -1.55 -5.83 7.54
C TYR A 11 -0.27 -6.63 7.65
N ILE A 12 0.15 -6.92 8.88
CA ILE A 12 1.38 -7.66 9.17
C ILE A 12 1.06 -9.15 9.27
N SER A 13 1.81 -9.99 8.55
CA SER A 13 1.62 -11.43 8.64
C SER A 13 2.01 -11.96 10.03
N PRO A 14 1.17 -12.77 10.68
CA PRO A 14 1.54 -13.42 11.93
C PRO A 14 2.59 -14.52 11.76
N GLN A 15 2.86 -14.98 10.53
CA GLN A 15 3.89 -15.98 10.23
C GLN A 15 5.24 -15.35 9.86
N ASN A 16 5.25 -14.08 9.44
CA ASN A 16 6.45 -13.35 9.05
C ASN A 16 6.22 -11.84 9.28
N ASP A 17 6.78 -11.32 10.37
CA ASP A 17 6.69 -9.91 10.76
C ASP A 17 7.35 -8.95 9.75
N LYS A 18 8.15 -9.47 8.81
CA LYS A 18 8.74 -8.73 7.70
C LYS A 18 7.83 -8.67 6.48
N PHE A 19 6.68 -9.34 6.48
CA PHE A 19 5.71 -9.26 5.41
C PHE A 19 4.58 -8.31 5.82
N VAL A 20 4.52 -7.16 5.12
CA VAL A 20 3.54 -6.10 5.35
C VAL A 20 2.76 -5.89 4.07
N LEU A 21 1.43 -6.02 4.16
CA LEU A 21 0.51 -5.80 3.06
C LEU A 21 -0.18 -4.45 3.25
N HIS A 22 -0.19 -3.66 2.17
CA HIS A 22 -0.95 -2.40 2.07
C HIS A 22 -2.14 -2.59 1.15
N ASP A 23 -3.36 -2.37 1.66
CA ASP A 23 -4.61 -2.56 0.92
C ASP A 23 -5.01 -1.27 0.19
N SER A 24 -4.83 -1.25 -1.13
CA SER A 24 -5.15 -0.09 -1.95
C SER A 24 -6.58 -0.15 -2.48
N LYS A 25 -7.13 1.01 -2.84
CA LYS A 25 -8.36 1.02 -3.64
C LYS A 25 -8.04 0.51 -5.04
N GLY A 26 -8.99 -0.23 -5.61
CA GLY A 26 -8.89 -0.73 -6.98
C GLY A 26 -8.68 0.40 -7.99
N PHE A 27 -8.07 0.06 -9.14
CA PHE A 27 -7.83 1.00 -10.23
C PHE A 27 -8.93 0.83 -11.28
N GLU A 28 -10.02 1.60 -11.15
CA GLU A 28 -11.08 1.58 -12.16
C GLU A 28 -10.78 2.53 -13.33
N PRO A 29 -11.10 2.14 -14.58
CA PRO A 29 -10.96 3.03 -15.73
C PRO A 29 -11.76 4.32 -15.54
N GLY A 30 -11.08 5.47 -15.61
CA GLY A 30 -11.69 6.80 -15.38
C GLY A 30 -11.53 7.34 -13.95
N GLU A 31 -11.01 6.54 -13.02
CA GLU A 31 -10.61 7.00 -11.69
C GLU A 31 -9.10 7.27 -11.65
N GLU A 32 -8.71 8.54 -11.84
CA GLU A 32 -7.28 8.93 -11.82
C GLU A 32 -6.69 8.99 -10.40
N ASP A 33 -7.53 9.22 -9.39
CA ASP A 33 -7.10 9.48 -8.02
C ASP A 33 -6.48 8.24 -7.35
N SER A 34 -7.09 7.06 -7.47
CA SER A 34 -6.58 5.82 -6.88
C SER A 34 -5.18 5.47 -7.41
N ALA A 35 -4.96 5.60 -8.73
CA ALA A 35 -3.67 5.35 -9.36
C ALA A 35 -2.60 6.35 -8.91
N LYS A 36 -2.96 7.63 -8.76
CA LYS A 36 -2.06 8.66 -8.23
C LYS A 36 -1.67 8.40 -6.78
N ILE A 37 -2.65 8.07 -5.93
CA ILE A 37 -2.43 7.73 -4.51
C ILE A 37 -1.45 6.56 -4.38
N ALA A 38 -1.68 5.46 -5.12
CA ALA A 38 -0.79 4.31 -5.09
C ALA A 38 0.64 4.66 -5.55
N LYS A 39 0.77 5.48 -6.60
CA LYS A 39 2.08 5.92 -7.10
C LYS A 39 2.82 6.78 -6.08
N GLU A 40 2.15 7.74 -5.45
CA GLU A 40 2.73 8.60 -4.41
C GLU A 40 3.17 7.77 -3.18
N PHE A 41 2.32 6.82 -2.77
CA PHE A 41 2.62 5.88 -1.69
C PHE A 41 3.89 5.07 -1.98
N ILE A 42 3.98 4.42 -3.15
CA ILE A 42 5.15 3.64 -3.57
C ILE A 42 6.41 4.51 -3.59
N GLN A 43 6.33 5.73 -4.13
CA GLN A 43 7.46 6.65 -4.18
C GLN A 43 7.96 7.07 -2.79
N ARG A 44 7.03 7.29 -1.84
CA ARG A 44 7.36 7.63 -0.46
C ARG A 44 8.01 6.45 0.26
N ARG A 45 7.38 5.27 0.26
CA ARG A 45 7.92 4.06 0.93
C ARG A 45 9.27 3.62 0.37
N ARG A 46 9.52 3.81 -0.93
CA ARG A 46 10.83 3.52 -1.56
C ARG A 46 11.98 4.36 -1.01
N ARG A 47 11.71 5.55 -0.48
CA ARG A 47 12.73 6.49 0.02
C ARG A 47 13.05 6.31 1.51
N ILE A 48 12.36 5.42 2.22
CA ILE A 48 12.61 5.23 3.65
C ILE A 48 13.95 4.53 3.85
N GLU A 49 14.75 5.04 4.78
CA GLU A 49 16.11 4.54 5.05
C GLU A 49 16.06 3.17 5.74
N ALA A 50 15.18 3.02 6.73
CA ALA A 50 14.94 1.76 7.43
C ALA A 50 14.38 0.72 6.45
N LEU A 51 15.14 -0.36 6.25
CA LEU A 51 14.79 -1.42 5.29
C LEU A 51 13.44 -2.08 5.61
N GLY A 52 13.09 -2.21 6.89
CA GLY A 52 11.81 -2.79 7.32
C GLY A 52 10.59 -1.92 7.01
N ASP A 53 10.79 -0.63 6.80
CA ASP A 53 9.71 0.32 6.49
C ASP A 53 9.55 0.52 4.98
N ARG A 54 10.45 -0.06 4.17
CA ARG A 54 10.33 -0.02 2.70
C ARG A 54 9.15 -0.87 2.23
N LEU A 55 8.71 -0.59 1.01
CA LEU A 55 7.55 -1.26 0.43
C LEU A 55 7.79 -2.77 0.26
N HIS A 56 6.87 -3.58 0.77
CA HIS A 56 6.88 -5.04 0.62
C HIS A 56 5.83 -5.54 -0.39
N ALA A 57 4.55 -5.22 -0.18
CA ALA A 57 3.46 -5.57 -1.09
C ALA A 57 2.33 -4.51 -1.08
N VAL A 58 1.71 -4.30 -2.24
CA VAL A 58 0.46 -3.53 -2.41
C VAL A 58 -0.54 -4.45 -3.10
N TRP A 59 -1.78 -4.49 -2.62
CA TRP A 59 -2.89 -5.20 -3.24
C TRP A 59 -3.97 -4.22 -3.71
#